data_AF-A0A1L6MY80-F1
#
_entry.id   AF-A0A1L6MY80-F1
#
_cell.length_a   1.000
_cell.length_b   1.000
_cell.length_c   1.000
_cell.angle_alpha   90.00
_cell.angle_beta   90.00
_cell.angle_gamma   90.00
#
_symmetry.space_group_name_H-M   'P 1'
#
loop_
_entity.id
_entity.type
_entity.pdbx_description
1 polymer ?
#
loop_
_entity_poly.entity_id
_entity_poly.type
_entity_poly.pdbx_seq_one_letter_code
_entity_poly.pdbx_strand_id
1 'polypeptide(L)'
;MFFPAQSQIHTFHPLRFILPLLHLLLLGAIVSVTHTVKAQGGREPQKTITLWQTLVFSKEEGTAPVIPPPSELFLLLKELDSILCEGLKELGFTPLASPATEEEIENIEELQKSNQPSAATLSSFDLASDAWLISPRVQIMGADRALLTLLVVSFDQKTWRAVSEEVTLSHLSVRSLYLLRQLIACTENDTPAYAASPPHFTTKLPTSLAPGRTALAVNGSLFGAYVARSLQGESQSIDHRITYPLMALGVGLGLGGSLLIAEEWDIGVGDAWYLSAGAWWGGISGLLLSPHKPTHAWGLGGSLIGLSLTTGVLAYFGRVDEGGATLTHSGAMLGTFLGGLGEYLYQGTTYPFPPTGAGYGAVIGLIIAGVLTQSIQTTPSQVLSMDIGSGVGWIAAAAAISPFLFDISTPENTRIFIGTTLGGMIAGGTLGWLAAGNVEKKADTSSSFNVLPMIDKTEGYTSISQENPTVYGVSVAGVF
;
A
#
# COMPACT_ATOMS: atom_id res chain seq x y z
N MET A 1 -52.60 29.19 -43.49
CA MET A 1 -52.04 27.84 -43.18
C MET A 1 -50.55 27.91 -43.45
N PHE A 2 -49.75 28.15 -42.41
CA PHE A 2 -48.29 28.11 -42.50
C PHE A 2 -47.85 26.79 -41.86
N PHE A 3 -47.21 25.93 -42.65
CA PHE A 3 -46.53 24.74 -42.14
C PHE A 3 -45.23 25.19 -41.45
N PRO A 4 -44.94 24.75 -40.21
CA PRO A 4 -43.63 25.00 -39.63
C PRO A 4 -42.62 24.10 -40.34
N ALA A 5 -41.55 24.72 -40.83
CA ALA A 5 -40.39 24.03 -41.37
C ALA A 5 -39.79 23.14 -40.27
N GLN A 6 -39.83 21.83 -40.51
CA GLN A 6 -39.24 20.82 -39.65
C GLN A 6 -37.71 20.94 -39.79
N SER A 7 -37.08 21.68 -38.87
CA SER A 7 -35.62 21.73 -38.79
C SER A 7 -35.10 20.34 -38.49
N GLN A 8 -34.50 19.67 -39.48
CA GLN A 8 -33.69 18.48 -39.25
C GLN A 8 -32.50 18.89 -38.39
N ILE A 9 -32.65 18.75 -37.08
CA ILE A 9 -31.53 18.76 -36.16
C ILE A 9 -30.77 17.48 -36.47
N HIS A 10 -29.69 17.59 -37.24
CA HIS A 10 -28.70 16.53 -37.34
C HIS A 10 -28.16 16.28 -35.93
N THR A 11 -28.70 15.28 -35.25
CA THR A 11 -28.16 14.72 -34.01
C THR A 11 -26.84 14.05 -34.36
N PHE A 12 -25.79 14.87 -34.42
CA PHE A 12 -24.43 14.39 -34.56
C PHE A 12 -24.11 13.57 -33.32
N HIS A 13 -23.95 12.24 -33.47
CA HIS A 13 -23.68 11.34 -32.35
C HIS A 13 -22.18 11.44 -31.98
N PRO A 14 -21.79 12.13 -30.90
CA PRO A 14 -20.38 12.22 -30.48
C PRO A 14 -19.76 10.85 -30.19
N LEU A 15 -20.60 9.84 -29.93
CA LEU A 15 -20.24 8.43 -29.85
C LEU A 15 -19.43 7.91 -31.03
N ARG A 16 -19.61 8.44 -32.26
CA ARG A 16 -18.88 7.91 -33.44
C ARG A 16 -17.39 8.23 -33.43
N PHE A 17 -16.94 9.26 -32.71
CA PHE A 17 -15.53 9.63 -32.62
C PHE A 17 -14.89 9.20 -31.29
N ILE A 18 -15.66 9.19 -30.20
CA ILE A 18 -15.16 8.82 -28.87
C ILE A 18 -14.98 7.30 -28.75
N LEU A 19 -15.91 6.49 -29.28
CA LEU A 19 -15.85 5.03 -29.18
C LEU A 19 -14.60 4.40 -29.82
N PRO A 20 -14.18 4.77 -31.06
CA PRO A 20 -12.95 4.23 -31.64
C PRO A 20 -11.69 4.71 -30.93
N LEU A 21 -11.67 5.94 -30.40
CA LEU A 21 -10.55 6.46 -29.60
C LEU A 21 -10.43 5.70 -28.27
N LEU A 22 -11.57 5.43 -27.62
CA LEU A 22 -11.62 4.65 -26.38
C LEU A 22 -11.19 3.19 -26.62
N HIS A 23 -11.61 2.57 -27.72
CA HIS A 23 -11.14 1.24 -28.13
C HIS A 23 -9.63 1.24 -28.40
N LEU A 24 -9.08 2.26 -29.07
CA LEU A 24 -7.65 2.41 -29.31
C LEU A 24 -6.85 2.59 -28.01
N LEU A 25 -7.35 3.38 -27.07
CA LEU A 25 -6.71 3.56 -25.77
C LEU A 25 -6.77 2.29 -24.92
N LEU A 26 -7.90 1.58 -24.93
CA LEU A 26 -8.07 0.32 -24.20
C LEU A 26 -7.19 -0.79 -24.79
N LEU A 27 -7.12 -0.90 -26.13
CA LEU A 27 -6.18 -1.79 -26.81
C LEU A 27 -4.72 -1.39 -26.54
N GLY A 28 -4.41 -0.09 -26.55
CA GLY A 28 -3.08 0.41 -26.23
C GLY A 28 -2.65 0.05 -24.80
N ALA A 29 -3.54 0.20 -23.83
CA ALA A 29 -3.30 -0.21 -22.45
C ALA A 29 -3.10 -1.73 -22.33
N ILE A 30 -3.93 -2.53 -22.99
CA ILE A 30 -3.79 -4.01 -23.00
C ILE A 30 -2.48 -4.44 -23.68
N VAL A 31 -2.09 -3.80 -24.78
CA VAL A 31 -0.84 -4.07 -25.51
C VAL A 31 0.38 -3.64 -24.70
N SER A 32 0.30 -2.50 -24.01
CA SER A 32 1.38 -2.04 -23.12
C SER A 32 1.58 -3.00 -21.95
N VAL A 33 0.49 -3.42 -21.30
CA VAL A 33 0.52 -4.41 -20.21
C VAL A 33 1.13 -5.72 -20.70
N THR A 34 0.72 -6.23 -21.86
CA THR A 34 1.26 -7.49 -22.43
C THR A 34 2.72 -7.39 -22.88
N HIS A 35 3.21 -6.22 -23.29
CA HIS A 35 4.62 -6.01 -23.58
C HIS A 35 5.49 -5.93 -22.31
N THR A 36 5.00 -5.33 -21.22
CA THR A 36 5.69 -5.36 -19.91
C THR A 36 5.70 -6.78 -19.31
N VAL A 37 4.62 -7.56 -19.49
CA VAL A 37 4.55 -8.98 -19.09
C VAL A 37 5.67 -9.81 -19.72
N LYS A 38 5.99 -9.56 -20.98
CA LYS A 38 7.00 -10.35 -21.72
C LYS A 38 8.44 -9.95 -21.37
N ALA A 39 8.66 -8.76 -20.82
CA ALA A 39 9.98 -8.27 -20.44
C ALA A 39 10.45 -8.75 -19.06
N GLN A 40 9.53 -9.10 -18.15
CA GLN A 40 9.85 -9.50 -16.77
C GLN A 40 9.77 -11.01 -16.49
N GLY A 41 9.45 -11.84 -17.49
CA GLY A 41 9.46 -13.31 -17.39
C GLY A 41 10.85 -13.95 -17.31
N GLY A 42 11.86 -13.23 -16.82
CA GLY A 42 13.13 -13.82 -16.42
C GLY A 42 12.95 -14.43 -15.03
N ARG A 43 13.03 -15.77 -14.92
CA ARG A 43 13.10 -16.45 -13.62
C ARG A 43 14.19 -15.78 -12.78
N GLU A 44 13.82 -15.12 -11.69
CA GLU A 44 14.82 -14.72 -10.69
C GLU A 44 15.59 -15.97 -10.25
N PRO A 45 16.92 -15.88 -10.12
CA PRO A 45 17.72 -17.00 -9.64
C PRO A 45 17.23 -17.37 -8.24
N GLN A 46 16.90 -18.64 -8.03
CA GLN A 46 16.54 -19.16 -6.71
C GLN A 46 17.65 -18.84 -5.71
N LYS A 47 17.35 -17.97 -4.74
CA LYS A 47 18.27 -17.62 -3.66
C LYS A 47 18.54 -18.88 -2.82
N THR A 48 19.80 -19.30 -2.78
CA THR A 48 20.23 -20.48 -2.03
C THR A 48 20.47 -20.07 -0.58
N ILE A 49 20.00 -20.87 0.39
CA ILE A 49 20.21 -20.61 1.83
C ILE A 49 20.90 -21.82 2.43
N THR A 50 21.94 -21.59 3.23
CA THR A 50 22.58 -22.64 4.03
C THR A 50 22.04 -22.55 5.46
N LEU A 51 21.41 -23.63 5.91
CA LEU A 51 20.95 -23.78 7.30
C LEU A 51 21.97 -24.64 8.05
N TRP A 52 22.52 -24.11 9.13
CA TRP A 52 23.35 -24.90 10.04
C TRP A 52 22.51 -25.66 11.05
N GLN A 53 23.05 -26.77 11.51
CA GLN A 53 22.46 -27.56 12.59
C GLN A 53 22.35 -26.73 13.87
N THR A 54 21.27 -26.93 14.62
CA THR A 54 21.05 -26.17 15.86
C THR A 54 22.15 -26.47 16.88
N LEU A 55 22.82 -25.41 17.35
CA LEU A 55 23.85 -25.49 18.38
C LEU A 55 23.24 -25.35 19.77
N VAL A 56 23.72 -26.15 20.74
CA VAL A 56 23.27 -26.10 22.14
C VAL A 56 24.33 -25.50 23.03
N PHE A 57 23.91 -24.56 23.87
CA PHE A 57 24.77 -23.94 24.88
C PHE A 57 24.27 -24.27 26.28
N SER A 58 25.19 -24.73 27.15
CA SER A 58 24.92 -24.86 28.58
C SER A 58 25.09 -23.50 29.26
N LYS A 59 24.32 -23.26 30.33
CA LYS A 59 24.38 -22.02 31.12
C LYS A 59 25.69 -21.85 31.89
N GLU A 60 26.51 -22.89 32.01
CA GLU A 60 27.86 -22.79 32.58
C GLU A 60 28.77 -22.05 31.59
N GLU A 61 29.02 -20.78 31.91
CA GLU A 61 29.77 -19.79 31.13
C GLU A 61 31.03 -20.37 30.47
N GLY A 62 31.10 -20.27 29.14
CA GLY A 62 32.33 -20.46 28.36
C GLY A 62 32.64 -21.88 27.89
N THR A 63 31.69 -22.82 27.97
CA THR A 63 31.88 -24.14 27.36
C THR A 63 31.61 -24.09 25.85
N ALA A 64 32.57 -24.60 25.07
CA ALA A 64 32.46 -24.75 23.61
C ALA A 64 31.15 -25.46 23.24
N PRO A 65 30.50 -25.10 22.12
CA PRO A 65 29.24 -25.71 21.73
C PRO A 65 29.42 -27.22 21.57
N VAL A 66 28.61 -27.96 22.34
CA VAL A 66 28.66 -29.42 22.34
C VAL A 66 27.53 -29.90 21.44
N ILE A 67 27.86 -30.68 20.40
CA ILE A 67 26.86 -31.49 19.70
C ILE A 67 26.22 -32.40 20.77
N PRO A 68 24.92 -32.23 21.09
CA PRO A 68 24.38 -32.85 22.28
C PRO A 68 24.42 -34.38 22.14
N PRO A 69 24.78 -35.12 23.22
CA PRO A 69 24.71 -36.58 23.21
C PRO A 69 23.26 -37.04 22.95
N PRO A 70 23.05 -38.24 22.39
CA PRO A 70 21.72 -38.75 22.03
C PRO A 70 20.82 -38.81 23.28
N SER A 71 19.98 -37.80 23.41
CA SER A 71 19.06 -37.54 24.51
C SER A 71 17.74 -37.04 23.93
N GLU A 72 16.68 -36.92 24.73
CA GLU A 72 15.39 -36.37 24.27
C GLU A 72 15.55 -34.97 23.66
N LEU A 73 16.52 -34.21 24.15
CA LEU A 73 16.87 -32.89 23.61
C LEU A 73 17.46 -32.96 22.20
N PHE A 74 18.24 -33.99 21.87
CA PHE A 74 18.76 -34.21 20.52
C PHE A 74 17.63 -34.45 19.51
N LEU A 75 16.59 -35.21 19.90
CA LEU A 75 15.42 -35.43 19.05
C LEU A 75 14.64 -34.13 18.81
N LEU A 76 14.46 -33.32 19.86
CA LEU A 76 13.78 -32.02 19.76
C LEU A 76 14.52 -31.05 18.84
N LEU A 77 15.85 -31.03 18.88
CA LEU A 77 16.67 -30.16 18.03
C LEU A 77 16.69 -30.63 16.58
N LYS A 78 16.71 -31.94 16.35
CA LYS A 78 16.58 -32.50 15.00
C LYS A 78 15.20 -32.20 14.41
N GLU A 79 14.16 -32.22 15.23
CA GLU A 79 12.82 -31.79 14.84
C GLU A 79 12.81 -30.30 14.49
N LEU A 80 13.44 -29.46 15.32
CA LEU A 80 13.61 -28.04 15.05
C LEU A 80 14.29 -27.76 13.70
N ASP A 81 15.43 -28.42 13.42
CA ASP A 81 16.15 -28.26 12.15
C ASP A 81 15.30 -28.68 10.94
N SER A 82 14.51 -29.75 11.09
CA SER A 82 13.58 -30.21 10.05
C SER A 82 12.48 -29.18 9.79
N ILE A 83 11.91 -28.61 10.85
CA ILE A 83 10.86 -27.60 10.77
C ILE A 83 11.39 -26.32 10.15
N LEU A 84 12.59 -25.87 10.54
CA LEU A 84 13.23 -24.69 9.94
C LEU A 84 13.54 -24.92 8.45
N CYS A 85 14.02 -26.11 8.08
CA CYS A 85 14.21 -26.48 6.68
C CYS A 85 12.90 -26.43 5.88
N GLU A 86 11.80 -26.94 6.43
CA GLU A 86 10.50 -26.92 5.78
C GLU A 86 9.96 -25.50 5.65
N GLY A 87 10.06 -24.70 6.73
CA GLY A 87 9.70 -23.27 6.71
C GLY A 87 10.48 -22.47 5.68
N LEU A 88 11.77 -22.75 5.49
CA LEU A 88 12.57 -22.10 4.43
C LEU A 88 12.09 -22.48 3.02
N LYS A 89 11.70 -23.75 2.80
CA LYS A 89 11.14 -24.19 1.51
C LYS A 89 9.79 -23.52 1.22
N GLU A 90 8.92 -23.38 2.24
CA GLU A 90 7.66 -22.65 2.11
C GLU A 90 7.88 -21.19 1.69
N LEU A 91 8.95 -20.57 2.20
CA LEU A 91 9.35 -19.21 1.85
C LEU A 91 10.07 -19.11 0.48
N GLY A 92 10.15 -20.21 -0.28
CA GLY A 92 10.72 -20.23 -1.63
C GLY A 92 12.24 -20.41 -1.69
N PHE A 93 12.91 -20.65 -0.56
CA PHE A 93 14.35 -20.89 -0.51
C PHE A 93 14.70 -22.37 -0.71
N THR A 94 15.90 -22.63 -1.21
CA THR A 94 16.47 -23.98 -1.32
C THR A 94 17.46 -24.21 -0.17
N PRO A 95 17.03 -24.79 0.98
CA PRO A 95 17.92 -24.98 2.11
C PRO A 95 18.97 -26.06 1.82
N LEU A 96 20.24 -25.71 1.97
CA LEU A 96 21.36 -26.62 2.06
C LEU A 96 21.68 -26.82 3.55
N ALA A 97 21.35 -28.00 4.07
CA ALA A 97 21.75 -28.38 5.41
C ALA A 97 23.25 -28.72 5.42
N SER A 98 24.04 -27.96 6.17
CA SER A 98 25.48 -28.22 6.36
C SER A 98 25.82 -28.31 7.84
N PRO A 99 26.61 -29.29 8.29
CA PRO A 99 27.21 -29.21 9.62
C PRO A 99 28.15 -27.99 9.68
N ALA A 100 28.12 -27.26 10.79
CA ALA A 100 29.06 -26.17 11.04
C ALA A 100 30.44 -26.75 11.41
N THR A 101 31.50 -26.19 10.86
CA THR A 101 32.89 -26.53 11.24
C THR A 101 33.29 -25.81 12.54
N GLU A 102 34.29 -26.34 13.25
CA GLU A 102 34.76 -25.74 14.52
C GLU A 102 35.25 -24.29 14.34
N GLU A 103 35.92 -24.00 13.22
CA GLU A 103 36.42 -22.66 12.87
C GLU A 103 35.28 -21.67 12.59
N GLU A 104 34.22 -22.11 11.91
CA GLU A 104 33.01 -21.33 11.64
C GLU A 104 32.23 -20.99 12.92
N ILE A 105 32.19 -21.93 13.86
CA ILE A 105 31.57 -21.75 15.16
C ILE A 105 32.31 -20.67 15.97
N GLU A 106 33.64 -20.74 16.01
CA GLU A 106 34.49 -19.77 16.72
C GLU A 106 34.35 -18.36 16.13
N ASN A 107 34.33 -18.24 14.80
CA ASN A 107 34.10 -16.98 14.10
C ASN A 107 32.75 -16.34 14.47
N ILE A 108 31.66 -17.12 14.59
CA ILE A 108 30.36 -16.56 15.01
C ILE A 108 30.36 -16.17 16.49
N GLU A 109 31.07 -16.88 17.37
CA GLU A 109 31.21 -16.43 18.75
C GLU A 109 31.95 -15.09 18.85
N GLU A 110 32.97 -14.90 18.01
CA GLU A 110 33.65 -13.62 17.89
C GLU A 110 32.71 -12.53 17.36
N LEU A 111 31.85 -12.84 16.37
CA LEU A 111 30.81 -11.93 15.87
C LEU A 111 29.77 -11.56 16.93
N GLN A 112 29.39 -12.48 17.81
CA GLN A 112 28.45 -12.19 18.90
C GLN A 112 29.08 -11.34 20.00
N LYS A 113 30.36 -11.55 20.29
CA LYS A 113 31.11 -10.77 21.29
C LYS A 113 31.49 -9.39 20.74
N SER A 114 31.70 -9.27 19.43
CA SER A 114 32.02 -8.01 18.77
C SER A 114 30.77 -7.37 18.19
N ASN A 115 30.28 -6.29 18.82
CA ASN A 115 29.18 -5.47 18.30
C ASN A 115 29.42 -4.88 16.89
N GLN A 116 30.63 -5.02 16.34
CA GLN A 116 30.94 -4.74 14.93
C GLN A 116 31.76 -5.88 14.33
N PRO A 117 31.26 -6.57 13.29
CA PRO A 117 31.99 -7.63 12.62
C PRO A 117 33.11 -7.03 11.75
N SER A 118 34.33 -7.55 11.84
CA SER A 118 35.36 -7.24 10.86
C SER A 118 34.99 -7.87 9.51
N ALA A 119 35.22 -7.16 8.41
CA ALA A 119 35.04 -7.71 7.06
C ALA A 119 35.85 -9.01 6.83
N ALA A 120 36.93 -9.21 7.60
CA ALA A 120 37.73 -10.43 7.60
C ALA A 120 36.97 -11.65 8.17
N THR A 121 36.19 -11.46 9.24
CA THR A 121 35.39 -12.52 9.89
C THR A 121 34.19 -12.92 9.05
N LEU A 122 33.63 -12.00 8.23
CA LEU A 122 32.57 -12.34 7.28
C LEU A 122 33.12 -13.04 6.03
N SER A 123 34.40 -12.81 5.68
CA SER A 123 35.04 -13.45 4.53
C SER A 123 35.61 -14.85 4.81
N SER A 124 35.69 -15.28 6.07
CA SER A 124 36.17 -16.62 6.43
C SER A 124 35.12 -17.72 6.26
N PHE A 125 33.84 -17.34 6.09
CA PHE A 125 32.81 -18.29 5.72
C PHE A 125 32.93 -18.64 4.24
N ASP A 126 33.35 -19.86 3.92
CA ASP A 126 33.49 -20.40 2.55
C ASP A 126 32.11 -20.78 1.96
N LEU A 127 31.16 -19.84 2.03
CA LEU A 127 29.86 -19.96 1.40
C LEU A 127 29.92 -19.33 0.01
N ALA A 128 29.25 -19.95 -0.97
CA ALA A 128 29.05 -19.35 -2.28
C ALA A 128 28.54 -17.91 -2.13
N SER A 129 29.11 -16.98 -2.89
CA SER A 129 29.04 -15.52 -2.73
C SER A 129 27.65 -14.88 -2.66
N ASP A 130 26.57 -15.66 -2.82
CA ASP A 130 25.18 -15.22 -2.83
C ASP A 130 24.27 -16.00 -1.84
N ALA A 131 24.84 -16.84 -0.97
CA ALA A 131 24.06 -17.70 -0.07
C ALA A 131 23.78 -17.03 1.28
N TRP A 132 22.55 -17.11 1.82
CA TRP A 132 22.28 -16.67 3.19
C TRP A 132 22.67 -17.77 4.17
N LEU A 133 23.23 -17.38 5.32
CA LEU A 133 23.55 -18.32 6.38
C LEU A 133 22.58 -18.13 7.55
N ILE A 134 21.94 -19.21 8.00
CA ILE A 134 21.07 -19.22 9.18
C ILE A 134 21.64 -20.19 10.22
N SER A 135 21.92 -19.69 11.43
CA SER A 135 22.42 -20.46 12.56
C SER A 135 21.44 -20.38 13.74
N PRO A 136 20.62 -21.42 13.95
CA PRO A 136 19.81 -21.55 15.16
C PRO A 136 20.67 -21.95 16.36
N ARG A 137 20.45 -21.30 17.50
CA ARG A 137 21.14 -21.56 18.77
C ARG A 137 20.14 -21.67 19.91
N VAL A 138 20.28 -22.70 20.74
CA VAL A 138 19.40 -22.95 21.89
C VAL A 138 20.24 -23.00 23.16
N GLN A 139 20.00 -22.07 24.07
CA GLN A 139 20.64 -22.06 25.39
C GLN A 139 19.64 -22.52 26.45
N ILE A 140 19.93 -23.60 27.16
CA ILE A 140 19.01 -24.15 28.17
C ILE A 140 19.14 -23.33 29.45
N MET A 141 18.06 -22.65 29.85
CA MET A 141 18.04 -21.77 31.03
C MET A 141 17.46 -22.44 32.28
N GLY A 142 16.74 -23.56 32.12
CA GLY A 142 16.13 -24.36 33.18
C GLY A 142 15.48 -25.64 32.63
N ALA A 143 14.69 -26.34 33.45
CA ALA A 143 14.11 -27.64 33.09
C ALA A 143 13.12 -27.60 31.91
N ASP A 144 12.45 -26.46 31.68
CA ASP A 144 11.44 -26.30 30.62
C ASP A 144 11.58 -24.95 29.87
N ARG A 145 12.72 -24.27 30.04
CA ARG A 145 12.94 -22.96 29.43
C ARG A 145 14.27 -22.92 28.70
N ALA A 146 14.23 -22.41 27.47
CA ALA A 146 15.40 -22.21 26.66
C ALA A 146 15.38 -20.82 26.00
N LEU A 147 16.54 -20.20 25.88
CA LEU A 147 16.73 -19.00 25.07
C LEU A 147 17.03 -19.46 23.64
N LEU A 148 16.10 -19.24 22.72
CA LEU A 148 16.27 -19.49 21.30
C LEU A 148 16.85 -18.23 20.66
N THR A 149 17.99 -18.36 19.98
CA THR A 149 18.61 -17.28 19.21
C THR A 149 18.74 -17.73 17.76
N LEU A 150 18.14 -16.99 16.84
CA LEU A 150 18.34 -17.17 15.41
C LEU A 150 19.28 -16.09 14.90
N LEU A 151 20.38 -16.50 14.28
CA LEU A 151 21.33 -15.60 13.65
C LEU A 151 21.28 -15.80 12.14
N VAL A 152 21.16 -14.70 11.39
CA VAL A 152 21.19 -14.70 9.93
C VAL A 152 22.27 -13.76 9.46
N VAL A 153 23.11 -14.25 8.55
CA VAL A 153 24.16 -13.48 7.89
C VAL A 153 23.80 -13.33 6.42
N SER A 154 23.64 -12.08 5.99
CA SER A 154 23.46 -11.74 4.57
C SER A 154 24.80 -11.31 3.99
N PHE A 155 25.30 -12.06 3.00
CA PHE A 155 26.61 -11.80 2.39
C PHE A 155 26.59 -10.61 1.45
N ASP A 156 25.49 -10.38 0.72
CA ASP A 156 25.33 -9.26 -0.20
C ASP A 156 25.46 -7.91 0.53
N GLN A 157 24.90 -7.83 1.75
CA GLN A 157 24.87 -6.60 2.53
C GLN A 157 25.99 -6.49 3.57
N LYS A 158 26.81 -7.54 3.76
CA LYS A 158 27.79 -7.65 4.87
C LYS A 158 27.19 -7.31 6.24
N THR A 159 25.91 -7.61 6.43
CA THR A 159 25.22 -7.41 7.71
C THR A 159 24.82 -8.77 8.29
N TRP A 160 24.96 -8.90 9.61
CA TRP A 160 24.36 -9.99 10.34
C TRP A 160 23.26 -9.44 11.23
N ARG A 161 22.26 -10.27 11.50
CA ARG A 161 21.13 -9.95 12.36
C ARG A 161 20.88 -11.14 13.27
N ALA A 162 20.62 -10.87 14.55
CA ALA A 162 20.25 -11.90 15.50
C ALA A 162 18.97 -11.49 16.22
N VAL A 163 18.10 -12.47 16.46
CA VAL A 163 16.92 -12.32 17.29
C VAL A 163 16.93 -13.42 18.35
N SER A 164 16.79 -13.03 19.61
CA SER A 164 16.78 -13.93 20.76
C SER A 164 15.46 -13.82 21.53
N GLU A 165 14.87 -14.94 21.90
CA GLU A 165 13.62 -15.02 22.67
C GLU A 165 13.70 -16.14 23.72
N GLU A 166 13.20 -15.91 24.94
CA GLU A 166 13.03 -16.97 25.95
C GLU A 166 11.75 -17.74 25.63
N VAL A 167 11.89 -19.05 25.40
CA VAL A 167 10.82 -19.93 24.91
C VAL A 167 10.72 -21.18 25.79
N THR A 168 9.50 -21.65 26.03
CA THR A 168 9.24 -22.96 26.66
C THR A 168 9.60 -24.08 25.68
N LEU A 169 10.21 -25.17 26.14
CA LEU A 169 10.65 -26.26 25.24
C LEU A 169 9.50 -26.83 24.38
N SER A 170 8.27 -26.87 24.92
CA SER A 170 7.06 -27.29 24.20
C SER A 170 6.63 -26.37 23.04
N HIS A 171 7.10 -25.12 23.02
CA HIS A 171 6.76 -24.11 22.00
C HIS A 171 7.94 -23.76 21.08
N LEU A 172 9.08 -24.44 21.23
CA LEU A 172 10.32 -24.17 20.51
C LEU A 172 10.12 -24.18 18.99
N SER A 173 9.41 -25.17 18.47
CA SER A 173 9.14 -25.35 17.05
C SER A 173 8.36 -24.18 16.45
N VAL A 174 7.19 -23.86 17.01
CA VAL A 174 6.32 -22.78 16.53
C VAL A 174 7.01 -21.42 16.62
N ARG A 175 7.73 -21.16 17.72
CA ARG A 175 8.44 -19.89 17.90
C ARG A 175 9.62 -19.73 16.98
N SER A 176 10.33 -20.80 16.66
CA SER A 176 11.44 -20.73 15.71
C SER A 176 11.00 -20.33 14.31
N LEU A 177 9.85 -20.84 13.82
CA LEU A 177 9.28 -20.43 12.54
C LEU A 177 8.85 -18.96 12.55
N TYR A 178 8.26 -18.51 13.66
CA TYR A 178 7.87 -17.12 13.83
C TYR A 178 9.09 -16.18 13.76
N LEU A 179 10.14 -16.49 14.53
CA LEU A 179 11.38 -15.72 14.53
C LEU A 179 12.06 -15.76 13.16
N LEU A 180 12.07 -16.91 12.48
CA LEU A 180 12.61 -17.06 11.13
C LEU A 180 11.91 -16.13 10.13
N ARG A 181 10.56 -16.15 10.11
CA ARG A 181 9.77 -15.27 9.23
C ARG A 181 10.01 -13.79 9.54
N GLN A 182 10.04 -13.43 10.82
CA GLN A 182 10.31 -12.05 11.24
C GLN A 182 11.68 -11.60 10.75
N LEU A 183 12.71 -12.44 10.91
CA LEU A 183 14.08 -12.09 10.58
C LEU A 183 14.26 -11.94 9.05
N ILE A 184 13.65 -12.84 8.26
CA ILE A 184 13.63 -12.76 6.79
C ILE A 184 12.89 -11.49 6.32
N ALA A 185 11.72 -11.20 6.89
CA ALA A 185 10.95 -10.00 6.55
C ALA A 185 11.71 -8.70 6.87
N CYS A 186 12.49 -8.69 7.96
CA CYS A 186 13.36 -7.56 8.27
C CYS A 186 14.49 -7.41 7.25
N THR A 187 15.10 -8.52 6.79
CA THR A 187 16.21 -8.47 5.83
C THR A 187 15.81 -7.94 4.46
N GLU A 188 14.57 -8.19 4.01
CA GLU A 188 14.09 -7.66 2.72
C GLU A 188 13.80 -6.15 2.75
N ASN A 189 13.49 -5.59 3.92
CA ASN A 189 13.01 -4.21 4.05
C ASN A 189 14.09 -3.19 4.46
N ASP A 190 15.39 -3.54 4.37
CA ASP A 190 16.56 -2.66 4.63
C ASP A 190 16.48 -1.77 5.89
N THR A 191 15.67 -2.17 6.87
CA THR A 191 15.42 -1.40 8.08
C THR A 191 16.48 -1.78 9.11
N PRO A 192 17.28 -0.83 9.63
CA PRO A 192 18.30 -1.14 10.61
C PRO A 192 17.66 -1.57 11.92
N ALA A 193 17.79 -2.85 12.26
CA ALA A 193 17.44 -3.37 13.57
C ALA A 193 18.51 -2.92 14.58
N TYR A 194 18.36 -1.72 15.13
CA TYR A 194 19.13 -1.31 16.29
C TYR A 194 18.77 -2.24 17.47
N ALA A 195 19.77 -2.68 18.22
CA ALA A 195 19.64 -3.56 19.37
C ALA A 195 18.48 -3.14 20.29
N ALA A 196 17.33 -3.79 20.13
CA ALA A 196 16.20 -3.58 20.99
C ALA A 196 16.49 -4.26 22.33
N SER A 197 16.44 -3.48 23.41
CA SER A 197 16.36 -4.01 24.77
C SER A 197 15.28 -5.10 24.85
N PRO A 198 15.43 -6.12 25.74
CA PRO A 198 14.50 -7.22 25.82
C PRO A 198 13.06 -6.69 25.99
N PRO A 199 12.13 -7.03 25.08
CA PRO A 199 10.76 -6.57 25.21
C PRO A 199 10.14 -7.21 26.46
N HIS A 200 9.77 -6.39 27.44
CA HIS A 200 8.78 -6.78 28.43
C HIS A 200 7.46 -7.06 27.68
N PHE A 201 7.14 -8.34 27.48
CA PHE A 201 5.87 -8.74 26.91
C PHE A 201 4.74 -8.58 27.92
N THR A 202 3.90 -7.56 27.72
CA THR A 202 2.47 -7.74 27.92
C THR A 202 1.97 -8.68 26.82
N THR A 203 1.36 -9.79 27.21
CA THR A 203 0.62 -10.72 26.35
C THR A 203 -0.39 -9.97 25.46
N LYS A 204 -0.01 -9.66 24.23
CA LYS A 204 -0.95 -9.43 23.13
C LYS A 204 -0.64 -10.46 22.06
N LEU A 205 -1.68 -11.19 21.66
CA LEU A 205 -1.66 -12.13 20.53
C LEU A 205 -1.00 -11.49 19.31
N PRO A 206 -0.37 -12.28 18.40
CA PRO A 206 0.13 -11.76 17.14
C PRO A 206 -1.06 -11.34 16.30
N THR A 207 -1.45 -10.08 16.43
CA THR A 207 -2.30 -9.43 15.44
C THR A 207 -1.31 -8.76 14.50
N SER A 208 -0.79 -9.54 13.54
CA SER A 208 -0.29 -8.95 12.30
C SER A 208 -1.52 -8.35 11.62
N LEU A 209 -1.95 -7.18 12.11
CA LEU A 209 -3.04 -6.44 11.50
C LEU A 209 -2.49 -5.99 10.16
N ALA A 210 -2.95 -6.62 9.07
CA ALA A 210 -2.79 -6.08 7.73
C ALA A 210 -3.11 -4.57 7.82
N PRO A 211 -2.15 -3.67 7.60
CA PRO A 211 -2.29 -2.27 8.02
C PRO A 211 -3.43 -1.58 7.25
N GLY A 212 -3.77 -2.09 6.05
CA GLY A 212 -4.93 -1.66 5.27
C GLY A 212 -6.27 -2.23 5.72
N ARG A 213 -6.32 -3.17 6.66
CA ARG A 213 -7.55 -3.86 7.11
C ARG A 213 -8.65 -2.89 7.53
N THR A 214 -8.31 -1.86 8.31
CA THR A 214 -9.31 -0.87 8.76
C THR A 214 -9.82 -0.04 7.59
N ALA A 215 -8.93 0.41 6.70
CA ALA A 215 -9.31 1.17 5.51
C ALA A 215 -10.21 0.34 4.58
N LEU A 216 -9.87 -0.93 4.36
CA LEU A 216 -10.66 -1.86 3.56
C LEU A 216 -12.00 -2.17 4.22
N ALA A 217 -12.03 -2.35 5.55
CA ALA A 217 -13.25 -2.57 6.32
C ALA A 217 -14.25 -1.42 6.20
N VAL A 218 -13.76 -0.18 6.33
CA VAL A 218 -14.59 1.03 6.19
C VAL A 218 -15.10 1.18 4.76
N ASN A 219 -14.22 1.07 3.76
CA ASN A 219 -14.61 1.20 2.35
C ASN A 219 -15.55 0.06 1.91
N GLY A 220 -15.27 -1.18 2.31
CA GLY A 220 -16.12 -2.34 2.06
C GLY A 220 -17.50 -2.18 2.67
N SER A 221 -17.59 -1.68 3.90
CA SER A 221 -18.86 -1.38 4.58
C SER A 221 -19.69 -0.34 3.84
N LEU A 222 -19.06 0.78 3.46
CA LEU A 222 -19.71 1.86 2.71
C LEU A 222 -20.14 1.39 1.31
N PHE A 223 -19.29 0.62 0.64
CA PHE A 223 -19.59 0.04 -0.66
C PHE A 223 -20.77 -0.93 -0.56
N GLY A 224 -20.80 -1.81 0.43
CA GLY A 224 -21.92 -2.71 0.71
C GLY A 224 -23.23 -1.97 0.98
N ALA A 225 -23.18 -0.86 1.74
CA ALA A 225 -24.32 0.02 1.95
C ALA A 225 -24.82 0.64 0.62
N TYR A 226 -23.89 1.06 -0.23
CA TYR A 226 -24.19 1.60 -1.55
C TYR A 226 -24.84 0.55 -2.47
N VAL A 227 -24.33 -0.68 -2.50
CA VAL A 227 -24.94 -1.79 -3.25
C VAL A 227 -26.37 -2.05 -2.78
N ALA A 228 -26.57 -2.16 -1.47
CA ALA A 228 -27.89 -2.33 -0.87
C ALA A 228 -28.86 -1.20 -1.25
N ARG A 229 -28.40 0.06 -1.15
CA ARG A 229 -29.20 1.23 -1.53
C ARG A 229 -29.53 1.24 -3.02
N SER A 230 -28.60 0.79 -3.86
CA SER A 230 -28.75 0.70 -5.31
C SER A 230 -29.81 -0.33 -5.69
N LEU A 231 -29.78 -1.52 -5.09
CA LEU A 231 -30.78 -2.57 -5.28
C LEU A 231 -32.19 -2.10 -4.89
N GLN A 232 -32.32 -1.38 -3.78
CA GLN A 232 -33.61 -0.80 -3.41
C GLN A 232 -34.06 0.30 -4.38
N GLY A 233 -33.13 1.13 -4.86
CA GLY A 233 -33.42 2.17 -5.84
C GLY A 233 -34.08 1.62 -7.10
N GLU A 234 -33.59 0.47 -7.59
CA GLU A 234 -34.16 -0.22 -8.75
C GLU A 234 -35.54 -0.85 -8.45
N SER A 235 -35.82 -1.23 -7.20
CA SER A 235 -37.14 -1.68 -6.76
C SER A 235 -38.19 -0.56 -6.72
N GLN A 236 -37.79 0.71 -6.88
CA GLN A 236 -38.64 1.92 -6.74
C GLN A 236 -39.38 2.04 -5.38
N SER A 237 -38.99 1.23 -4.39
CA SER A 237 -39.58 1.26 -3.06
C SER A 237 -38.94 2.36 -2.22
N ILE A 238 -39.77 3.26 -1.70
CA ILE A 238 -39.36 4.38 -0.81
C ILE A 238 -39.55 3.98 0.67
N ASP A 239 -39.92 2.73 0.96
CA ASP A 239 -40.17 2.29 2.33
C ASP A 239 -38.87 2.18 3.14
N HIS A 240 -38.70 3.07 4.11
CA HIS A 240 -37.58 3.11 5.04
C HIS A 240 -37.46 1.84 5.90
N ARG A 241 -38.56 1.12 6.13
CA ARG A 241 -38.57 -0.15 6.87
C ARG A 241 -37.82 -1.25 6.14
N ILE A 242 -37.68 -1.12 4.82
CA ILE A 242 -36.88 -2.03 3.98
C ILE A 242 -35.48 -1.44 3.76
N THR A 243 -35.37 -0.12 3.60
CA THR A 243 -34.08 0.56 3.38
C THR A 243 -33.08 0.30 4.48
N TYR A 244 -33.43 0.59 5.74
CA TYR A 244 -32.45 0.55 6.83
C TYR A 244 -31.95 -0.88 7.09
N PRO A 245 -32.81 -1.91 7.17
CA PRO A 245 -32.33 -3.29 7.30
C PRO A 245 -31.49 -3.75 6.11
N LEU A 246 -31.87 -3.37 4.87
CA LEU A 246 -31.11 -3.76 3.68
C LEU A 246 -29.73 -3.08 3.66
N MET A 247 -29.66 -1.79 4.01
CA MET A 247 -28.38 -1.08 4.14
C MET A 247 -27.51 -1.67 5.25
N ALA A 248 -28.09 -2.00 6.41
CA ALA A 248 -27.36 -2.65 7.50
C ALA A 248 -26.81 -4.02 7.09
N LEU A 249 -27.60 -4.81 6.35
CA LEU A 249 -27.16 -6.08 5.77
C LEU A 249 -26.03 -5.86 4.75
N GLY A 250 -26.15 -4.85 3.89
CA GLY A 250 -25.10 -4.44 2.96
C GLY A 250 -23.80 -4.07 3.67
N VAL A 251 -23.87 -3.25 4.72
CA VAL A 251 -22.73 -2.90 5.58
C VAL A 251 -22.09 -4.16 6.18
N GLY A 252 -22.91 -5.07 6.74
CA GLY A 252 -22.43 -6.31 7.35
C GLY A 252 -21.71 -7.23 6.35
N LEU A 253 -22.26 -7.40 5.15
CA LEU A 253 -21.62 -8.17 4.07
C LEU A 253 -20.34 -7.50 3.57
N GLY A 254 -20.35 -6.18 3.42
CA GLY A 254 -19.17 -5.39 3.03
C GLY A 254 -18.04 -5.47 4.05
N LEU A 255 -18.37 -5.34 5.34
CA LEU A 255 -17.43 -5.49 6.45
C LEU A 255 -16.89 -6.92 6.54
N GLY A 256 -17.77 -7.93 6.50
CA GLY A 256 -17.36 -9.33 6.58
C GLY A 256 -16.46 -9.73 5.40
N GLY A 257 -16.84 -9.36 4.19
CA GLY A 257 -16.06 -9.65 2.98
C GLY A 257 -14.69 -8.98 3.00
N SER A 258 -14.61 -7.70 3.38
CA SER A 258 -13.33 -6.99 3.50
C SER A 258 -12.42 -7.57 4.58
N LEU A 259 -12.96 -7.98 5.73
CA LEU A 259 -12.17 -8.64 6.77
C LEU A 259 -11.62 -9.98 6.29
N LEU A 260 -12.41 -10.78 5.55
CA LEU A 260 -11.92 -12.04 4.96
C LEU A 260 -10.81 -11.80 3.93
N ILE A 261 -11.00 -10.83 3.02
CA ILE A 261 -9.99 -10.51 2.00
C ILE A 261 -8.71 -9.96 2.66
N ALA A 262 -8.82 -9.15 3.70
CA ALA A 262 -7.64 -8.61 4.41
C ALA A 262 -6.82 -9.69 5.11
N GLU A 263 -7.44 -10.77 5.60
CA GLU A 263 -6.74 -11.91 6.21
C GLU A 263 -6.07 -12.79 5.14
N GLU A 264 -6.70 -12.94 3.97
CA GLU A 264 -6.18 -13.81 2.90
C GLU A 264 -5.07 -13.12 2.07
N TRP A 265 -5.18 -11.83 1.78
CA TRP A 265 -4.36 -11.14 0.76
C TRP A 265 -3.31 -10.17 1.33
N ASP A 266 -3.11 -10.15 2.66
CA ASP A 266 -2.23 -9.22 3.38
C ASP A 266 -2.24 -7.80 2.79
N ILE A 267 -3.38 -7.13 2.91
CA ILE A 267 -3.65 -5.85 2.24
C ILE A 267 -2.98 -4.69 2.97
N GLY A 268 -2.10 -3.97 2.26
CA GLY A 268 -1.51 -2.72 2.70
C GLY A 268 -2.51 -1.55 2.68
N VAL A 269 -2.14 -0.43 3.33
CA VAL A 269 -2.99 0.79 3.33
C VAL A 269 -3.16 1.32 1.91
N GLY A 270 -2.07 1.37 1.12
CA GLY A 270 -2.10 1.76 -0.28
C GLY A 270 -3.02 0.87 -1.12
N ASP A 271 -2.89 -0.46 -1.00
CA ASP A 271 -3.76 -1.43 -1.70
C ASP A 271 -5.25 -1.20 -1.40
N ALA A 272 -5.60 -1.00 -0.12
CA ALA A 272 -6.99 -0.77 0.29
C ALA A 272 -7.56 0.52 -0.32
N TRP A 273 -6.78 1.60 -0.32
CA TRP A 273 -7.17 2.86 -0.96
C TRP A 273 -7.22 2.73 -2.48
N TYR A 274 -6.29 2.00 -3.09
CA TYR A 274 -6.28 1.75 -4.54
C TYR A 274 -7.52 0.97 -5.01
N LEU A 275 -7.91 -0.09 -4.29
CA LEU A 275 -9.17 -0.80 -4.53
C LEU A 275 -10.39 0.12 -4.38
N SER A 276 -10.36 0.99 -3.38
CA SER A 276 -11.42 1.95 -3.12
C SER A 276 -11.53 2.99 -4.25
N ALA A 277 -10.40 3.42 -4.83
CA ALA A 277 -10.39 4.29 -5.99
C ALA A 277 -11.12 3.64 -7.17
N GLY A 278 -10.83 2.36 -7.44
CA GLY A 278 -11.51 1.58 -8.47
C GLY A 278 -13.02 1.53 -8.26
N ALA A 279 -13.46 1.16 -7.06
CA ALA A 279 -14.88 1.06 -6.72
C ALA A 279 -15.59 2.42 -6.82
N TRP A 280 -15.09 3.45 -6.14
CA TRP A 280 -15.78 4.75 -6.04
C TRP A 280 -15.77 5.52 -7.36
N TRP A 281 -14.62 5.63 -8.03
CA TRP A 281 -14.53 6.40 -9.28
C TRP A 281 -15.14 5.66 -10.46
N GLY A 282 -15.05 4.32 -10.48
CA GLY A 282 -15.84 3.50 -11.40
C GLY A 282 -17.34 3.74 -11.20
N GLY A 283 -17.79 3.82 -9.94
CA GLY A 283 -19.17 4.11 -9.59
C GLY A 283 -19.66 5.48 -10.01
N ILE A 284 -18.88 6.52 -9.68
CA ILE A 284 -19.15 7.91 -10.09
C ILE A 284 -19.24 7.99 -11.61
N SER A 285 -18.29 7.38 -12.32
CA SER A 285 -18.33 7.35 -13.79
C SER A 285 -19.61 6.68 -14.32
N GLY A 286 -19.98 5.52 -13.78
CA GLY A 286 -21.22 4.84 -14.15
C GLY A 286 -22.46 5.71 -13.95
N LEU A 287 -22.56 6.39 -12.79
CA LEU A 287 -23.67 7.31 -12.52
C LEU A 287 -23.73 8.47 -13.52
N LEU A 288 -22.56 9.03 -13.85
CA LEU A 288 -22.42 10.17 -14.76
C LEU A 288 -22.68 9.80 -16.23
N LEU A 289 -22.37 8.57 -16.64
CA LEU A 289 -22.62 8.07 -17.99
C LEU A 289 -24.04 7.53 -18.21
N SER A 290 -24.88 7.56 -17.18
CA SER A 290 -26.24 7.02 -17.26
C SER A 290 -27.13 7.83 -18.23
N PRO A 291 -27.76 7.21 -19.23
CA PRO A 291 -28.34 7.93 -20.36
C PRO A 291 -29.60 8.75 -20.05
N HIS A 292 -30.47 8.35 -19.12
CA HIS A 292 -31.83 8.93 -18.98
C HIS A 292 -32.23 9.36 -17.55
N LYS A 293 -31.24 9.45 -16.64
CA LYS A 293 -31.21 9.93 -15.24
C LYS A 293 -30.16 9.07 -14.54
N PRO A 294 -29.43 9.58 -13.53
CA PRO A 294 -28.46 8.76 -12.81
C PRO A 294 -29.17 7.58 -12.15
N THR A 295 -29.09 6.40 -12.77
CA THR A 295 -29.62 5.18 -12.18
C THR A 295 -28.53 4.49 -11.38
N HIS A 296 -28.92 4.01 -10.21
CA HIS A 296 -28.00 3.35 -9.31
C HIS A 296 -27.41 2.08 -9.92
N ALA A 297 -28.14 1.41 -10.83
CA ALA A 297 -27.61 0.27 -11.60
C ALA A 297 -26.35 0.60 -12.42
N TRP A 298 -26.31 1.75 -13.12
CA TRP A 298 -25.12 2.12 -13.89
C TRP A 298 -23.94 2.44 -12.97
N GLY A 299 -24.20 3.13 -11.86
CA GLY A 299 -23.18 3.37 -10.83
C GLY A 299 -22.68 2.08 -10.21
N LEU A 300 -23.56 1.13 -9.87
CA LEU A 300 -23.16 -0.17 -9.34
C LEU A 300 -22.31 -0.95 -10.35
N GLY A 301 -22.74 -1.01 -11.62
CA GLY A 301 -22.00 -1.66 -12.69
C GLY A 301 -20.61 -1.04 -12.88
N GLY A 302 -20.53 0.29 -12.92
CA GLY A 302 -19.25 1.01 -12.99
C GLY A 302 -18.35 0.72 -11.79
N SER A 303 -18.91 0.67 -10.58
CA SER A 303 -18.13 0.37 -9.37
C SER A 303 -17.57 -1.05 -9.38
N LEU A 304 -18.36 -2.03 -9.81
CA LEU A 304 -17.93 -3.44 -9.90
C LEU A 304 -16.84 -3.61 -10.96
N ILE A 305 -17.00 -2.97 -12.13
CA ILE A 305 -15.98 -2.99 -13.19
C ILE A 305 -14.69 -2.34 -12.69
N GLY A 306 -14.78 -1.16 -12.06
CA GLY A 306 -13.62 -0.45 -11.52
C GLY A 306 -12.91 -1.25 -10.43
N LEU A 307 -13.66 -1.83 -9.49
CA LEU A 307 -13.13 -2.72 -8.46
C LEU A 307 -12.42 -3.92 -9.09
N SER A 308 -13.07 -4.64 -10.01
CA SER A 308 -12.47 -5.79 -10.72
C SER A 308 -11.18 -5.41 -11.46
N LEU A 309 -11.13 -4.23 -12.09
CA LEU A 309 -9.93 -3.76 -12.76
C LEU A 309 -8.80 -3.51 -11.75
N THR A 310 -9.06 -2.79 -10.66
CA THR A 310 -8.04 -2.54 -9.63
C THR A 310 -7.59 -3.80 -8.92
N THR A 311 -8.50 -4.75 -8.64
CA THR A 311 -8.15 -6.07 -8.11
C THR A 311 -7.28 -6.84 -9.10
N GLY A 312 -7.60 -6.82 -10.39
CA GLY A 312 -6.78 -7.46 -11.43
C GLY A 312 -5.38 -6.85 -11.54
N VAL A 313 -5.27 -5.53 -11.41
CA VAL A 313 -3.97 -4.83 -11.38
C VAL A 313 -3.17 -5.25 -10.15
N LEU A 314 -3.76 -5.24 -8.95
CA LEU A 314 -3.06 -5.69 -7.73
C LEU A 314 -2.66 -7.17 -7.80
N ALA A 315 -3.54 -8.03 -8.31
CA ALA A 315 -3.24 -9.45 -8.45
C ALA A 315 -2.10 -9.73 -9.43
N TYR A 316 -1.91 -8.87 -10.44
CA TYR A 316 -0.88 -9.05 -11.46
C TYR A 316 0.44 -8.35 -11.14
N PHE A 317 0.38 -7.11 -10.65
CA PHE A 317 1.56 -6.28 -10.41
C PHE A 317 2.00 -6.23 -8.93
N GLY A 318 1.21 -6.81 -8.02
CA GLY A 318 1.51 -6.82 -6.59
C GLY A 318 1.00 -5.57 -5.88
N ARG A 319 1.75 -5.12 -4.89
CA ARG A 319 1.33 -4.04 -3.97
C ARG A 319 1.42 -2.66 -4.61
N VAL A 320 0.48 -1.80 -4.25
CA VAL A 320 0.47 -0.37 -4.54
C VAL A 320 0.75 0.41 -3.26
N ASP A 321 1.69 1.34 -3.35
CA ASP A 321 2.04 2.24 -2.26
C ASP A 321 0.95 3.31 -2.00
N GLU A 322 1.04 4.00 -0.86
CA GLU A 322 0.06 5.02 -0.49
C GLU A 322 0.04 6.19 -1.49
N GLY A 323 1.20 6.54 -2.07
CA GLY A 323 1.25 7.59 -3.06
C GLY A 323 0.65 7.18 -4.39
N GLY A 324 0.84 5.94 -4.86
CA GLY A 324 0.15 5.41 -6.02
C GLY A 324 -1.37 5.37 -5.82
N ALA A 325 -1.84 4.95 -4.65
CA ALA A 325 -3.26 5.01 -4.31
C ALA A 325 -3.79 6.46 -4.36
N THR A 326 -3.03 7.41 -3.81
CA THR A 326 -3.35 8.85 -3.84
C THR A 326 -3.38 9.38 -5.28
N LEU A 327 -2.39 9.02 -6.10
CA LEU A 327 -2.30 9.38 -7.52
C LEU A 327 -3.51 8.86 -8.29
N THR A 328 -3.96 7.65 -7.97
CA THR A 328 -5.13 7.04 -8.62
C THR A 328 -6.42 7.79 -8.28
N HIS A 329 -6.60 8.17 -7.01
CA HIS A 329 -7.73 9.00 -6.60
C HIS A 329 -7.69 10.40 -7.23
N SER A 330 -6.53 11.06 -7.18
CA SER A 330 -6.31 12.38 -7.79
C SER A 330 -6.52 12.32 -9.30
N GLY A 331 -5.95 11.34 -9.98
CA GLY A 331 -6.06 11.18 -11.43
C GLY A 331 -7.50 10.94 -11.89
N ALA A 332 -8.29 10.16 -11.15
CA ALA A 332 -9.71 10.01 -11.44
C ALA A 332 -10.51 11.30 -11.17
N MET A 333 -10.20 12.03 -10.09
CA MET A 333 -10.79 13.33 -9.79
C MET A 333 -10.47 14.38 -10.86
N LEU A 334 -9.19 14.59 -11.15
CA LEU A 334 -8.72 15.48 -12.21
C LEU A 334 -9.27 15.07 -13.56
N GLY A 335 -9.31 13.77 -13.86
CA GLY A 335 -9.96 13.22 -15.03
C GLY A 335 -11.43 13.65 -15.12
N THR A 336 -12.18 13.53 -14.03
CA THR A 336 -13.58 14.00 -13.94
C THR A 336 -13.69 15.50 -14.28
N PHE A 337 -12.84 16.33 -13.70
CA PHE A 337 -12.82 17.77 -13.98
C PHE A 337 -12.43 18.08 -15.43
N LEU A 338 -11.32 17.51 -15.92
CA LEU A 338 -10.81 17.68 -17.27
C LEU A 338 -11.84 17.24 -18.33
N GLY A 339 -12.47 16.09 -18.11
CA GLY A 339 -13.51 15.58 -18.99
C GLY A 339 -14.74 16.49 -19.01
N GLY A 340 -15.17 16.99 -17.84
CA GLY A 340 -16.26 17.95 -17.75
C GLY A 340 -15.95 19.29 -18.44
N LEU A 341 -14.75 19.85 -18.21
CA LEU A 341 -14.28 21.04 -18.91
C LEU A 341 -14.15 20.82 -20.42
N GLY A 342 -13.73 19.63 -20.85
CA GLY A 342 -13.67 19.26 -22.27
C GLY A 342 -15.04 19.26 -22.94
N GLU A 343 -16.07 18.77 -22.25
CA GLU A 343 -17.46 18.84 -22.75
C GLU A 343 -17.96 20.29 -22.77
N TYR A 344 -17.69 21.09 -21.74
CA TYR A 344 -18.03 22.52 -21.75
C TYR A 344 -17.34 23.28 -22.88
N LEU A 345 -16.06 22.98 -23.15
CA LEU A 345 -15.31 23.55 -24.26
C LEU A 345 -15.97 23.18 -25.60
N TYR A 346 -16.36 21.92 -25.76
CA TYR A 346 -17.05 21.46 -26.97
C TYR A 346 -18.39 22.18 -27.17
N GLN A 347 -19.23 22.21 -26.13
CA GLN A 347 -20.56 22.83 -26.17
C GLN A 347 -20.50 24.36 -26.26
N GLY A 348 -19.45 24.98 -25.74
CA GLY A 348 -19.32 26.43 -25.64
C GLY A 348 -20.31 27.04 -24.64
N THR A 349 -20.71 26.28 -23.61
CA THR A 349 -21.57 26.74 -22.52
C THR A 349 -21.00 26.25 -21.18
N THR A 350 -21.37 26.90 -20.08
CA THR A 350 -21.05 26.44 -18.71
C THR A 350 -22.26 25.81 -18.01
N TYR A 351 -23.37 25.67 -18.72
CA TYR A 351 -24.62 25.13 -18.20
C TYR A 351 -25.33 24.30 -19.28
N PRO A 352 -25.97 23.16 -18.92
CA PRO A 352 -26.00 22.51 -17.59
C PRO A 352 -24.70 21.79 -17.22
N PHE A 353 -24.59 21.19 -16.02
CA PHE A 353 -23.44 20.34 -15.65
C PHE A 353 -23.17 19.29 -16.75
N PRO A 354 -21.90 18.92 -17.07
CA PRO A 354 -21.55 18.06 -18.19
C PRO A 354 -21.27 16.61 -17.71
N PRO A 355 -22.31 15.77 -17.52
CA PRO A 355 -22.13 14.47 -16.89
C PRO A 355 -21.35 13.51 -17.80
N THR A 356 -21.48 13.62 -19.12
CA THR A 356 -20.88 12.64 -20.03
C THR A 356 -19.35 12.78 -20.07
N GLY A 357 -18.85 13.99 -20.24
CA GLY A 357 -17.45 14.34 -20.21
C GLY A 357 -16.84 14.04 -18.86
N ALA A 358 -17.51 14.42 -17.77
CA ALA A 358 -17.06 14.11 -16.42
C ALA A 358 -16.98 12.59 -16.17
N GLY A 359 -17.97 11.84 -16.62
CA GLY A 359 -17.99 10.38 -16.51
C GLY A 359 -16.88 9.69 -17.29
N TYR A 360 -16.66 10.06 -18.56
CA TYR A 360 -15.56 9.53 -19.35
C TYR A 360 -14.20 9.94 -18.80
N GLY A 361 -14.08 11.18 -18.36
CA GLY A 361 -12.89 11.72 -17.73
C GLY A 361 -12.51 10.96 -16.47
N ALA A 362 -13.47 10.62 -15.62
CA ALA A 362 -13.24 9.81 -14.41
C ALA A 362 -12.61 8.45 -14.73
N VAL A 363 -13.14 7.72 -15.73
CA VAL A 363 -12.61 6.41 -16.14
C VAL A 363 -11.24 6.52 -16.77
N ILE A 364 -11.05 7.48 -17.68
CA ILE A 364 -9.75 7.69 -18.34
C ILE A 364 -8.70 8.07 -17.30
N GLY A 365 -9.04 8.99 -16.39
CA GLY A 365 -8.17 9.40 -15.28
C GLY A 365 -7.82 8.24 -14.34
N LEU A 366 -8.80 7.43 -13.96
CA LEU A 366 -8.60 6.23 -13.14
C LEU A 366 -7.65 5.24 -13.81
N ILE A 367 -7.86 4.94 -15.10
CA ILE A 367 -7.04 3.98 -15.85
C ILE A 367 -5.62 4.51 -16.04
N ILE A 368 -5.47 5.76 -16.50
CA ILE A 368 -4.14 6.35 -16.73
C ILE A 368 -3.36 6.42 -15.42
N ALA A 369 -3.97 6.96 -14.36
CA ALA A 369 -3.29 7.07 -13.07
C ALA A 369 -2.97 5.69 -12.49
N GLY A 370 -3.91 4.74 -12.53
CA GLY A 370 -3.68 3.37 -12.04
C GLY A 370 -2.64 2.58 -12.82
N VAL A 371 -2.39 2.90 -14.09
CA VAL A 371 -1.24 2.35 -14.85
C VAL A 371 0.05 3.09 -14.50
N LEU A 372 -0.01 4.41 -14.31
CA LEU A 372 1.16 5.22 -13.95
C LEU A 372 1.73 4.85 -12.58
N THR A 373 0.91 4.42 -11.63
CA THR A 373 1.39 3.93 -10.31
C THR A 373 2.37 2.76 -10.45
N GLN A 374 2.27 1.98 -11.53
CA GLN A 374 3.16 0.84 -11.77
C GLN A 374 4.53 1.28 -12.32
N SER A 375 4.59 2.46 -12.93
CA SER A 375 5.79 2.97 -13.58
C SER A 375 6.52 4.03 -12.76
N ILE A 376 5.81 4.70 -11.85
CA ILE A 376 6.31 5.84 -11.10
C ILE A 376 5.98 5.63 -9.63
N GLN A 377 7.04 5.54 -8.81
CA GLN A 377 6.89 5.65 -7.36
C GLN A 377 6.60 7.12 -7.05
N THR A 378 5.49 7.35 -6.36
CA THR A 378 5.04 8.70 -6.04
C THR A 378 4.82 8.76 -4.55
N THR A 379 5.14 9.89 -3.91
CA THR A 379 4.77 10.08 -2.51
C THR A 379 3.43 10.81 -2.42
N PRO A 380 2.60 10.57 -1.38
CA PRO A 380 1.35 11.32 -1.19
C PRO A 380 1.55 12.84 -1.21
N SER A 381 2.70 13.32 -0.72
CA SER A 381 3.05 14.75 -0.71
C SER A 381 3.28 15.32 -2.12
N GLN A 382 3.89 14.55 -3.03
CA GLN A 382 4.07 14.95 -4.43
C GLN A 382 2.72 15.07 -5.14
N VAL A 383 1.82 14.10 -4.92
CA VAL A 383 0.46 14.13 -5.49
C VAL A 383 -0.33 15.31 -4.94
N LEU A 384 -0.26 15.57 -3.62
CA LEU A 384 -0.91 16.73 -3.01
C LEU A 384 -0.37 18.06 -3.59
N SER A 385 0.93 18.17 -3.80
CA SER A 385 1.54 19.35 -4.43
C SER A 385 1.04 19.56 -5.86
N MET A 386 0.88 18.47 -6.62
CA MET A 386 0.28 18.51 -7.95
C MET A 386 -1.19 18.93 -7.90
N ASP A 387 -1.98 18.44 -6.94
CA ASP A 387 -3.40 18.79 -6.79
C ASP A 387 -3.58 20.26 -6.39
N ILE A 388 -2.80 20.74 -5.43
CA ILE A 388 -2.78 22.15 -5.01
C ILE A 388 -2.32 23.02 -6.18
N GLY A 389 -1.25 22.64 -6.87
CA GLY A 389 -0.76 23.34 -8.05
C GLY A 389 -1.83 23.44 -9.13
N SER A 390 -2.54 22.35 -9.38
CA SER A 390 -3.65 22.30 -10.34
C SER A 390 -4.79 23.23 -9.94
N GLY A 391 -5.22 23.17 -8.67
CA GLY A 391 -6.29 24.01 -8.14
C GLY A 391 -5.94 25.51 -8.19
N VAL A 392 -4.74 25.88 -7.75
CA VAL A 392 -4.25 27.27 -7.80
C VAL A 392 -4.11 27.75 -9.24
N GLY A 393 -3.55 26.91 -10.11
CA GLY A 393 -3.37 27.21 -11.53
C GLY A 393 -4.70 27.45 -12.25
N TRP A 394 -5.72 26.64 -11.95
CA TRP A 394 -7.07 26.87 -12.45
C TRP A 394 -7.63 28.21 -11.97
N ILE A 395 -7.63 28.48 -10.66
CA ILE A 395 -8.20 29.71 -10.10
C ILE A 395 -7.49 30.95 -10.68
N ALA A 396 -6.16 30.91 -10.78
CA ALA A 396 -5.38 32.00 -11.35
C ALA A 396 -5.72 32.26 -12.82
N ALA A 397 -5.83 31.22 -13.64
CA ALA A 397 -6.20 31.37 -15.04
C ALA A 397 -7.67 31.82 -15.23
N ALA A 398 -8.58 31.29 -14.41
CA ALA A 398 -9.98 31.71 -14.40
C ALA A 398 -10.14 33.19 -13.99
N ALA A 399 -9.36 33.64 -12.99
CA ALA A 399 -9.35 35.04 -12.58
C ALA A 399 -8.79 35.96 -13.67
N ALA A 400 -7.72 35.53 -14.37
CA ALA A 400 -7.09 36.32 -15.42
C ALA A 400 -7.99 36.55 -16.64
N ILE A 401 -8.90 35.62 -16.93
CA ILE A 401 -9.79 35.65 -18.12
C ILE A 401 -11.26 35.66 -17.69
N SER A 402 -11.56 36.28 -16.55
CA SER A 402 -12.91 36.26 -16.00
C SER A 402 -13.94 36.75 -17.03
N PRO A 403 -15.11 36.09 -17.17
CA PRO A 403 -16.17 36.50 -18.08
C PRO A 403 -16.64 37.95 -17.86
N PHE A 404 -16.40 38.54 -16.68
CA PHE A 404 -16.65 39.95 -16.42
C PHE A 404 -15.83 40.92 -17.29
N LEU A 405 -14.74 40.45 -17.94
CA LEU A 405 -14.00 41.20 -18.95
C LEU A 405 -14.69 41.21 -20.32
N PHE A 406 -15.67 40.33 -20.54
CA PHE A 406 -16.40 40.20 -21.80
C PHE A 406 -17.89 40.55 -21.58
N ASP A 407 -18.29 41.74 -22.02
CA ASP A 407 -19.67 42.26 -21.85
C ASP A 407 -20.78 41.38 -22.47
N ILE A 408 -20.43 40.37 -23.27
CA ILE A 408 -21.37 39.41 -23.88
C ILE A 408 -20.79 37.98 -23.78
N SER A 409 -21.53 37.08 -23.14
CA SER A 409 -21.22 35.65 -23.09
C SER A 409 -21.53 35.01 -24.46
N THR A 410 -20.54 35.00 -25.35
CA THR A 410 -20.57 34.24 -26.59
C THR A 410 -19.99 32.84 -26.36
N PRO A 411 -20.38 31.83 -27.16
CA PRO A 411 -19.78 30.50 -27.09
C PRO A 411 -18.26 30.51 -27.29
N GLU A 412 -17.74 31.43 -28.11
CA GLU A 412 -16.30 31.61 -28.33
C GLU A 412 -15.59 32.13 -27.07
N ASN A 413 -16.14 33.15 -26.41
CA ASN A 413 -15.59 33.68 -25.16
C ASN A 413 -15.61 32.62 -24.07
N THR A 414 -16.68 31.82 -24.00
CA THR A 414 -16.80 30.70 -23.07
C THR A 414 -15.72 29.65 -23.32
N ARG A 415 -15.47 29.31 -24.60
CA ARG A 415 -14.41 28.38 -24.98
C ARG A 415 -13.03 28.87 -24.62
N ILE A 416 -12.74 30.15 -24.85
CA ILE A 416 -11.46 30.76 -24.47
C ILE A 416 -11.30 30.70 -22.95
N PHE A 417 -12.32 31.11 -22.18
CA PHE A 417 -12.29 31.06 -20.73
C PHE A 417 -12.01 29.65 -20.19
N ILE A 418 -12.73 28.64 -20.69
CA ILE A 418 -12.56 27.23 -20.30
C ILE A 418 -11.18 26.72 -20.73
N GLY A 419 -10.75 27.02 -21.95
CA GLY A 419 -9.47 26.58 -22.48
C GLY A 419 -8.29 27.14 -21.69
N THR A 420 -8.36 28.40 -21.29
CA THR A 420 -7.32 29.01 -20.45
C THR A 420 -7.36 28.47 -19.02
N THR A 421 -8.55 28.30 -18.45
CA THR A 421 -8.76 27.59 -17.18
C THR A 421 -8.08 26.21 -17.18
N LEU A 422 -8.31 25.42 -18.23
CA LEU A 422 -7.73 24.10 -18.43
C LEU A 422 -6.20 24.17 -18.52
N GLY A 423 -5.68 25.10 -19.33
CA GLY A 423 -4.24 25.32 -19.48
C GLY A 423 -3.57 25.73 -18.17
N GLY A 424 -4.21 26.61 -17.40
CA GLY A 424 -3.76 27.03 -16.07
C GLY A 424 -3.69 25.88 -15.08
N MET A 425 -4.71 25.02 -15.08
CA MET A 425 -4.73 23.81 -14.25
C MET A 425 -3.57 22.87 -14.58
N ILE A 426 -3.35 22.55 -15.85
CA ILE A 426 -2.26 21.66 -16.28
C ILE A 426 -0.89 22.25 -15.95
N ALA A 427 -0.70 23.55 -16.24
CA ALA A 427 0.55 24.24 -15.95
C ALA A 427 0.82 24.28 -14.44
N GLY A 428 -0.19 24.62 -13.64
CA GLY A 428 -0.10 24.65 -12.18
C GLY A 428 0.22 23.28 -11.58
N GLY A 429 -0.45 22.22 -12.04
CA GLY A 429 -0.16 20.85 -11.60
C GLY A 429 1.25 20.41 -11.94
N THR A 430 1.71 20.71 -13.17
CA THR A 430 3.08 20.42 -13.61
C THR A 430 4.12 21.15 -12.74
N LEU A 431 3.89 22.43 -12.45
CA LEU A 431 4.76 23.21 -11.57
C LEU A 431 4.75 22.69 -10.13
N GLY A 432 3.58 22.32 -9.60
CA GLY A 432 3.44 21.71 -8.27
C GLY A 432 4.19 20.38 -8.16
N TRP A 433 4.10 19.54 -9.19
CA TRP A 433 4.86 18.29 -9.28
C TRP A 433 6.38 18.52 -9.29
N LEU A 434 6.86 19.42 -10.15
CA LEU A 434 8.29 19.75 -10.25
C LEU A 434 8.84 20.37 -8.96
N ALA A 435 8.03 21.18 -8.26
CA ALA A 435 8.41 21.77 -6.99
C ALA A 435 8.63 20.69 -5.91
N ALA A 436 7.75 19.68 -5.84
CA ALA A 436 7.86 18.61 -4.86
C ALA A 436 9.11 17.74 -5.08
N GLY A 437 9.43 17.40 -6.33
CA GLY A 437 10.61 16.59 -6.65
C GLY A 437 11.97 17.24 -6.30
N ASN A 438 12.01 18.56 -6.17
CA ASN A 438 13.23 19.29 -5.77
C ASN A 438 13.43 19.34 -4.25
N VAL A 439 12.37 19.24 -3.46
CA VAL A 439 12.44 19.24 -1.99
C VAL A 439 13.03 17.92 -1.50
N GLU A 440 12.61 16.81 -2.11
CA GLU A 440 13.04 15.46 -1.73
C GLU A 440 14.54 15.22 -2.02
N LYS A 441 15.01 15.63 -3.20
CA LYS A 441 16.45 15.60 -3.54
C LYS A 441 17.30 16.43 -2.58
N LYS A 442 16.74 17.52 -2.03
CA LYS A 442 17.46 18.39 -1.09
C LYS A 442 17.44 17.83 0.32
N ALA A 443 16.36 17.17 0.74
CA ALA A 443 16.24 16.49 2.03
C ALA A 443 17.24 15.32 2.15
N ASP A 444 17.47 14.56 1.07
CA ASP A 444 18.51 13.51 1.04
C ASP A 444 19.94 14.05 1.18
N THR A 445 20.15 15.36 0.97
CA THR A 445 21.48 15.98 1.04
C THR A 445 21.70 16.79 2.34
N SER A 446 20.70 16.92 3.22
CA SER A 446 20.87 17.67 4.48
C SER A 446 20.21 17.00 5.69
N SER A 447 21.08 16.55 6.60
CA SER A 447 20.88 16.28 8.03
C SER A 447 19.78 15.29 8.43
N SER A 448 20.22 14.20 9.05
CA SER A 448 19.42 13.28 9.86
C SER A 448 18.59 14.04 10.89
N PHE A 449 17.27 14.00 10.72
CA PHE A 449 16.30 14.49 11.67
C PHE A 449 16.17 13.47 12.81
N ASN A 450 16.91 13.69 13.91
CA ASN A 450 16.75 12.90 15.13
C ASN A 450 15.52 13.38 15.90
N VAL A 451 14.39 12.69 15.73
CA VAL A 451 13.25 12.82 16.64
C VAL A 451 13.61 12.10 17.94
N LEU A 452 13.97 12.85 18.98
CA LEU A 452 14.02 12.32 20.34
C LEU A 452 12.62 12.47 20.96
N PRO A 453 11.90 11.37 21.25
CA PRO A 453 10.69 11.45 22.04
C PRO A 453 11.06 11.87 23.47
N MET A 454 10.75 13.11 23.83
CA MET A 454 10.86 13.57 25.21
C MET A 454 9.53 13.26 25.92
N ILE A 455 9.52 12.18 26.71
CA ILE A 455 8.42 11.89 27.63
C ILE A 455 8.62 12.80 28.84
N ASP A 456 8.07 14.00 28.81
CA ASP A 456 8.05 14.89 29.97
C ASP A 456 6.74 14.70 30.76
N LYS A 457 6.86 14.51 32.07
CA LYS A 457 5.71 14.44 32.98
C LYS A 457 5.29 15.86 33.32
N THR A 458 4.48 16.48 32.48
CA THR A 458 3.79 17.72 32.86
C THR A 458 2.55 17.42 33.69
N GLU A 459 2.64 17.65 35.01
CA GLU A 459 1.49 17.65 35.91
C GLU A 459 0.61 18.88 35.63
N GLY A 460 -0.49 18.69 34.92
CA GLY A 460 -1.50 19.72 34.70
C GLY A 460 -2.52 19.76 35.83
N TYR A 461 -2.60 20.87 36.57
CA TYR A 461 -3.70 21.10 37.51
C TYR A 461 -4.93 21.62 36.77
N THR A 462 -5.99 20.81 36.70
CA THR A 462 -7.32 21.28 36.30
C THR A 462 -8.12 21.62 37.56
N SER A 463 -8.71 22.83 37.62
CA SER A 463 -9.42 23.35 38.79
C SER A 463 -10.86 22.81 38.95
N ILE A 464 -11.18 21.68 38.31
CA ILE A 464 -12.54 21.13 38.28
C ILE A 464 -12.46 19.63 38.54
N SER A 465 -12.98 19.24 39.71
CA SER A 465 -13.07 17.87 40.27
C SER A 465 -11.91 17.43 41.17
N GLN A 466 -12.27 16.91 42.34
CA GLN A 466 -11.37 16.48 43.42
C GLN A 466 -10.85 15.04 43.23
N GLU A 467 -10.77 14.60 41.98
CA GLU A 467 -10.17 13.32 41.58
C GLU A 467 -9.06 13.64 40.56
N ASN A 468 -7.84 13.18 40.82
CA ASN A 468 -6.66 13.38 39.97
C ASN A 468 -6.64 12.32 38.84
N PRO A 469 -7.03 12.61 37.58
CA PRO A 469 -6.62 11.78 36.46
C PRO A 469 -5.18 12.14 36.06
N THR A 470 -4.29 11.15 36.04
CA THR A 470 -2.97 11.27 35.40
C THR A 470 -3.19 11.39 33.89
N VAL A 471 -3.01 12.59 33.32
CA VAL A 471 -3.09 12.82 31.88
C VAL A 471 -1.71 12.64 31.27
N TYR A 472 -1.55 11.68 30.36
CA TYR A 472 -0.34 11.53 29.55
C TYR A 472 -0.52 12.32 28.25
N GLY A 473 0.26 13.38 28.08
CA GLY A 473 0.37 14.13 26.83
C GLY A 473 1.65 13.77 26.08
N VAL A 474 1.56 13.63 24.75
CA VAL A 474 2.73 13.54 23.87
C VAL A 474 2.91 14.90 23.22
N SER A 475 4.00 15.60 23.52
CA SER A 475 4.39 16.83 22.84
C SER A 475 5.55 16.57 21.89
N VAL A 476 5.44 17.06 20.65
CA VAL A 476 6.55 17.07 19.70
C VAL A 476 7.13 18.48 19.69
N ALA A 477 8.34 18.64 20.20
CA ALA A 477 9.10 19.89 20.10
C ALA A 477 10.06 19.79 18.91
N GLY A 478 9.86 20.64 17.91
CA GLY A 478 10.85 20.88 16.85
C GLY A 478 11.55 22.22 17.09
N VAL A 479 12.86 22.27 16.85
CA VAL A 479 13.61 23.53 16.75
C VAL A 479 13.79 23.83 15.27
N PHE A 480 13.35 25.02 14.85
CA PHE A 480 13.43 25.51 13.46
C PHE A 480 14.83 25.97 13.07
#